data_AF-A0A239U290-F1
#
_entry.id   AF-A0A239U290-F1
#
_cell.length_a   1.000
_cell.length_b   1.000
_cell.length_c   1.000
_cell.angle_alpha   90.00
_cell.angle_beta   90.00
_cell.angle_gamma   90.00
#
_symmetry.space_group_name_H-M   'P 1'
#
loop_
_entity.id
_entity.type
_entity.pdbx_description
1 polymer ?
#
loop_
_entity_poly.entity_id
_entity_poly.type
_entity_poly.pdbx_seq_one_letter_code
_entity_poly.pdbx_strand_id
1 'polypeptide(L)'
;MNLTGLILPIALLALMWFFMIRPQQKRQKEHREMINRLEAGQHVTTIGGIKGVVRSLDETSVVISVNDKGTQLTFEKPAIKQVNPD
;
A
#
# COMPACT_ATOMS: atom_id res chain seq x y z
N MET A 1 -8.89 33.82 -29.47
CA MET A 1 -9.38 33.33 -28.16
C MET A 1 -8.54 34.02 -27.09
N ASN A 2 -9.17 34.76 -26.19
CA ASN A 2 -8.46 35.64 -25.27
C ASN A 2 -7.86 34.79 -24.15
N LEU A 3 -6.56 34.92 -23.88
CA LEU A 3 -5.83 34.14 -22.87
C LEU A 3 -6.48 34.22 -21.47
N THR A 4 -7.11 35.36 -21.17
CA THR A 4 -7.90 35.62 -19.96
C THR A 4 -9.10 34.69 -19.78
N GLY A 5 -9.74 34.24 -20.87
CA GLY A 5 -10.85 33.27 -20.80
C GLY A 5 -10.40 31.84 -20.48
N LEU A 6 -9.10 31.53 -20.64
CA LEU A 6 -8.53 30.21 -20.37
C LEU A 6 -8.06 30.05 -18.91
N ILE A 7 -7.95 31.15 -18.15
CA ILE A 7 -7.49 31.14 -16.76
C ILE A 7 -8.45 30.38 -15.85
N LEU A 8 -9.75 30.60 -16.01
CA LEU A 8 -10.79 29.94 -15.21
C LEU A 8 -10.78 28.40 -15.38
N PRO A 9 -10.81 27.84 -16.61
CA PRO A 9 -10.75 26.39 -16.78
C PRO A 9 -9.40 25.79 -16.36
N ILE A 10 -8.28 26.47 -16.57
CA ILE A 10 -6.95 26.00 -16.11
C ILE A 10 -6.89 25.94 -14.58
N ALA A 11 -7.41 26.96 -13.89
CA ALA A 11 -7.45 27.00 -12.43
C ALA A 11 -8.29 25.84 -11.86
N LEU A 12 -9.44 25.53 -12.48
CA LEU A 12 -10.29 24.41 -12.07
C LEU A 12 -9.60 23.05 -12.25
N LEU A 13 -8.93 22.85 -13.39
CA LEU A 13 -8.15 21.63 -13.66
C LEU A 13 -6.99 21.46 -12.66
N ALA A 14 -6.27 22.54 -12.37
CA ALA A 14 -5.20 22.53 -11.38
C ALA A 14 -5.71 22.16 -9.98
N LEU A 15 -6.88 22.67 -9.60
CA LEU A 15 -7.51 22.38 -8.31
C LEU A 15 -7.93 20.90 -8.24
N MET A 16 -8.61 20.38 -9.27
CA MET A 16 -8.98 18.95 -9.35
C MET A 16 -7.76 18.03 -9.31
N TRP A 17 -6.71 18.37 -10.07
CA TRP A 17 -5.45 17.65 -10.09
C TRP A 17 -4.82 17.58 -8.69
N PHE A 18 -4.75 18.73 -8.00
CA PHE A 18 -4.20 18.82 -6.66
C PHE A 18 -4.99 17.98 -5.65
N PHE A 19 -6.32 18.06 -5.68
CA PHE A 19 -7.18 17.29 -4.77
C PHE A 19 -7.13 15.78 -5.01
N MET A 20 -6.89 15.32 -6.24
CA MET A 20 -6.84 13.88 -6.55
C MET A 20 -5.45 13.26 -6.34
N ILE A 21 -4.38 13.94 -6.78
CA ILE A 21 -3.03 13.36 -6.74
C ILE A 21 -2.41 13.38 -5.36
N ARG A 22 -2.62 14.45 -4.58
CA ARG A 22 -2.07 14.54 -3.24
C ARG A 22 -2.49 13.39 -2.32
N PRO A 23 -3.79 13.01 -2.23
CA PRO A 23 -4.19 11.87 -1.40
C PRO A 23 -3.67 10.54 -1.96
N GLN A 24 -3.55 10.39 -3.29
CA GLN A 24 -3.00 9.17 -3.88
C GLN A 24 -1.51 9.00 -3.55
N GLN A 25 -0.72 10.07 -3.64
CA GLN A 25 0.70 10.06 -3.26
C GLN A 25 0.87 9.74 -1.76
N LYS A 26 0.01 10.29 -0.90
CA LYS A 26 0.03 10.01 0.53
C LYS A 26 -0.19 8.51 0.81
N ARG A 27 -1.25 7.91 0.23
CA ARG A 27 -1.56 6.48 0.39
C ARG A 27 -0.42 5.58 -0.11
N GLN A 28 0.17 5.90 -1.25
CA GLN A 28 1.31 5.12 -1.77
C GLN A 28 2.54 5.22 -0.88
N LYS A 29 2.80 6.41 -0.31
CA LYS A 29 3.90 6.61 0.64
C LYS A 29 3.68 5.82 1.92
N GLU A 30 2.49 5.92 2.51
CA GLU A 30 2.09 5.15 3.70
C GLU A 30 2.19 3.64 3.47
N HIS A 31 1.76 3.15 2.30
CA HIS A 31 1.87 1.74 1.96
C HIS A 31 3.32 1.26 1.82
N ARG A 32 4.19 2.06 1.17
CA ARG A 32 5.63 1.77 1.10
C ARG A 32 6.27 1.79 2.48
N GLU A 33 5.93 2.76 3.33
CA GLU A 33 6.43 2.82 4.69
C GLU A 33 5.98 1.63 5.54
N MET A 34 4.73 1.17 5.38
CA MET A 34 4.22 -0.03 6.04
C MET A 34 5.01 -1.27 5.61
N ILE A 35 5.23 -1.45 4.32
CA ILE A 35 6.01 -2.57 3.78
C ILE A 35 7.44 -2.56 4.33
N ASN A 36 8.06 -1.39 4.41
CA ASN A 36 9.44 -1.25 4.92
C ASN A 36 9.55 -1.51 6.42
N ARG A 37 8.44 -1.40 7.17
CA ARG A 37 8.36 -1.69 8.61
C ARG A 37 7.91 -3.12 8.91
N LEU A 38 7.69 -3.95 7.88
CA LEU A 38 7.34 -5.35 8.08
C LEU A 38 8.51 -6.11 8.69
N GLU A 39 8.22 -6.82 9.78
CA GLU A 39 9.19 -7.64 10.50
C GLU A 39 8.66 -9.06 10.68
N ALA A 40 9.58 -10.01 10.85
CA ALA A 40 9.22 -11.39 11.13
C ALA A 40 8.50 -11.49 12.48
N GLY A 41 7.46 -12.31 12.55
CA GLY A 41 6.62 -12.48 13.74
C GLY A 41 5.35 -11.63 13.76
N GLN A 42 5.19 -10.67 12.86
CA GLN A 42 3.99 -9.82 12.81
C GLN A 42 2.79 -10.55 12.18
N HIS A 43 1.59 -10.27 12.70
CA HIS A 43 0.34 -10.67 12.08
C HIS A 43 -0.01 -9.74 10.93
N VAL A 44 -0.30 -10.30 9.76
CA VAL A 44 -0.60 -9.54 8.55
C VAL A 44 -1.88 -10.03 7.89
N THR A 45 -2.50 -9.12 7.15
CA THR A 45 -3.61 -9.45 6.24
C THR A 45 -3.20 -9.10 4.82
N THR A 46 -3.32 -10.05 3.89
CA THR A 46 -3.05 -9.82 2.47
C THR A 46 -4.23 -9.11 1.79
N ILE A 47 -4.02 -8.60 0.57
CA ILE A 47 -5.10 -7.95 -0.22
C ILE A 47 -6.27 -8.91 -0.47
N GLY A 48 -5.99 -10.20 -0.65
CA GLY A 48 -7.00 -11.25 -0.82
C GLY A 48 -7.74 -11.64 0.47
N GLY A 49 -7.42 -11.02 1.61
CA GLY A 49 -8.05 -11.30 2.90
C GLY A 49 -7.46 -12.49 3.66
N ILE A 50 -6.33 -13.04 3.19
CA ILE A 50 -5.62 -14.13 3.89
C ILE A 50 -4.91 -13.53 5.10
N LYS A 51 -5.11 -14.15 6.26
CA LYS A 51 -4.43 -13.77 7.50
C LYS A 51 -3.36 -14.79 7.83
N GLY A 52 -2.26 -14.32 8.39
CA GLY A 52 -1.19 -15.19 8.84
C GLY A 52 -0.06 -14.41 9.51
N VAL A 53 1.00 -15.13 9.84
CA VAL A 53 2.18 -14.61 10.55
C VAL A 53 3.38 -14.58 9.62
N VAL A 54 4.08 -13.45 9.56
CA VAL A 54 5.29 -13.31 8.74
C VAL A 54 6.40 -14.20 9.30
N ARG A 55 6.96 -15.07 8.46
CA ARG A 55 8.03 -15.99 8.85
C ARG A 55 9.41 -15.56 8.37
N SER A 56 9.49 -15.09 7.13
CA SER A 56 10.69 -14.48 6.57
C SER A 56 10.34 -13.39 5.58
N LEU A 57 11.28 -12.48 5.37
CA LEU A 57 11.19 -11.39 4.41
C LEU A 57 12.43 -11.40 3.53
N ASP A 58 12.22 -11.29 2.22
CA ASP A 58 13.26 -11.04 1.24
C ASP A 58 13.15 -9.58 0.74
N GLU A 59 13.91 -9.18 -0.28
CA GLU A 59 13.83 -7.82 -0.83
C GLU A 59 12.45 -7.51 -1.41
N THR A 60 11.88 -8.43 -2.19
CA THR A 60 10.62 -8.26 -2.92
C THR A 60 9.47 -9.12 -2.39
N SER A 61 9.79 -10.14 -1.57
CA SER A 61 8.86 -11.19 -1.16
C SER A 61 8.74 -11.31 0.35
N VAL A 62 7.63 -11.88 0.79
CA VAL A 62 7.28 -12.18 2.18
C VAL A 62 6.73 -13.59 2.26
N VAL A 63 7.24 -14.38 3.19
CA VAL A 63 6.72 -15.72 3.48
C VAL A 63 5.82 -15.64 4.70
N ILE A 64 4.58 -16.13 4.57
CA ILE A 64 3.57 -16.08 5.61
C ILE A 64 3.14 -17.50 5.97
N SER A 65 3.06 -17.79 7.26
CA SER A 65 2.39 -18.99 7.77
C SER A 65 0.90 -18.73 7.94
N VAL A 66 0.04 -19.51 7.29
CA VAL A 66 -1.41 -19.31 7.28
C VAL A 66 -2.17 -20.24 8.24
N ASN A 67 -1.47 -21.19 8.85
CA ASN A 67 -2.05 -22.12 9.83
C ASN A 67 -0.99 -22.61 10.84
N ASP A 68 -1.46 -23.30 11.88
CA ASP A 68 -0.60 -23.90 12.91
C ASP A 68 0.14 -25.15 12.42
N LYS A 69 -0.25 -25.69 11.26
CA LYS A 69 0.42 -26.82 10.60
C LYS A 69 1.68 -26.39 9.85
N GLY A 70 2.01 -25.09 9.87
CA GLY A 70 3.22 -24.55 9.23
C GLY A 70 3.13 -24.46 7.71
N THR A 71 1.93 -24.40 7.14
CA THR A 71 1.76 -24.14 5.69
C THR A 71 2.22 -22.72 5.40
N GLN A 72 3.28 -22.62 4.60
CA GLN A 72 3.89 -21.37 4.18
C GLN A 72 3.48 -21.00 2.77
N LEU A 73 3.15 -19.73 2.57
CA LEU A 73 2.84 -19.15 1.27
C LEU A 73 3.72 -17.93 1.05
N THR A 74 4.26 -17.80 -0.16
CA THR A 74 5.06 -16.65 -0.56
C THR A 74 4.18 -15.64 -1.27
N PHE A 75 4.24 -14.40 -0.80
CA PHE A 75 3.56 -13.26 -1.39
C PHE A 75 4.59 -12.20 -1.77
N GLU A 76 4.30 -11.42 -2.80
CA GLU A 76 5.04 -10.19 -3.04
C GLU A 76 4.72 -9.18 -1.92
N LYS A 77 5.70 -8.39 -1.50
CA LYS A 77 5.50 -7.35 -0.47
C LYS A 77 4.31 -6.40 -0.73
N PRO A 78 4.06 -5.95 -1.98
CA PRO A 78 2.86 -5.14 -2.29
C PRO A 78 1.54 -5.86 -2.04
N ALA A 79 1.52 -7.18 -1.94
CA ALA A 79 0.31 -7.95 -1.67
C ALA A 79 -0.10 -7.93 -0.19
N ILE A 80 0.69 -7.30 0.69
CA ILE A 80 0.35 -7.11 2.11
C ILE A 80 -0.51 -5.86 2.25
N LYS A 81 -1.76 -6.04 2.70
CA LYS A 81 -2.72 -4.92 2.83
C LYS A 81 -2.43 -4.11 4.10
N GLN A 82 -2.22 -4.79 5.21
CA GLN A 82 -1.99 -4.17 6.51
C GLN A 82 -1.31 -5.12 7.48
N VAL A 83 -0.59 -4.54 8.44
CA VAL A 83 -0.11 -5.22 9.65
C VAL A 83 -1.16 -5.05 10.73
N ASN A 84 -1.58 -6.13 11.35
CA ASN A 84 -2.50 -6.09 12.47
C ASN A 84 -1.69 -5.90 13.76
N PRO A 85 -2.04 -4.94 14.63
CA PRO A 85 -1.58 -4.99 16.01
C PRO A 85 -2.18 -6.23 16.67
N ASP A 86 -1.36 -6.97 17.42
CA ASP A 86 -1.76 -8.19 18.15
C ASP A 86 -2.95 -7.94 19.11
#